data_AF-A0A968D4C0-F1
#
_entry.id   AF-A0A968D4C0-F1
#
_cell.length_a   1.000
_cell.length_b   1.000
_cell.length_c   1.000
_cell.angle_alpha   90.00
_cell.angle_beta   90.00
_cell.angle_gamma   90.00
#
_symmetry.space_group_name_H-M   'P 1'
#
loop_
_entity.id
_entity.type
_entity.pdbx_description
1 polymer ?
#
loop_
_entity_poly.entity_id
_entity_poly.type
_entity_poly.pdbx_seq_one_letter_code
_entity_poly.pdbx_strand_id
1 'polypeptide(L)'
;MHRKKETLEAKVKQLLQEHEREDKGDDDDPPGPGSFRDGRSRERQIKRLQKQAERIEKWLSENEKKIGKNGKEITSNITDNDSAKMITSHGYIQGYNGQALVDDKHQVVVHAEAFGTV
;
A
#
# COMPACT_ATOMS: atom_id res chain seq x y z
N MET A 1 -9.92 0.21 -0.78
CA MET A 1 -9.03 -0.98 -0.72
C MET A 1 -9.29 -1.98 -1.86
N HIS A 2 -10.51 -2.10 -2.38
CA HIS A 2 -10.86 -3.01 -3.48
C HIS A 2 -9.95 -2.90 -4.72
N ARG A 3 -9.70 -1.70 -5.25
CA ARG A 3 -8.77 -1.51 -6.39
C ARG A 3 -7.36 -2.06 -6.15
N LYS A 4 -6.88 -2.02 -4.90
CA LYS A 4 -5.56 -2.53 -4.52
C LYS A 4 -5.53 -4.06 -4.58
N LYS A 5 -6.62 -4.72 -4.17
CA LYS A 5 -6.81 -6.18 -4.33
C LYS A 5 -6.76 -6.56 -5.81
N GLU A 6 -7.59 -5.92 -6.64
CA GLU A 6 -7.67 -6.19 -8.08
C GLU A 6 -6.30 -6.05 -8.77
N THR A 7 -5.55 -5.00 -8.42
CA THR A 7 -4.22 -4.76 -9.00
C THR A 7 -3.22 -5.85 -8.61
N LEU A 8 -3.26 -6.31 -7.35
CA LEU A 8 -2.37 -7.38 -6.88
C LEU A 8 -2.73 -8.71 -7.54
N GLU A 9 -4.02 -9.04 -7.65
CA GLU A 9 -4.49 -10.25 -8.32
C GLU A 9 -4.14 -10.27 -9.80
N ALA A 10 -4.35 -9.15 -10.50
CA ALA A 10 -3.96 -9.00 -11.90
C ALA A 10 -2.44 -9.24 -12.08
N LYS A 11 -1.62 -8.72 -11.16
CA LYS A 11 -0.16 -8.91 -11.19
C LYS A 11 0.25 -10.35 -10.91
N VAL A 12 -0.43 -11.05 -10.00
CA VAL A 12 -0.20 -12.49 -9.77
C VAL A 12 -0.55 -13.28 -11.03
N LYS A 13 -1.70 -12.99 -11.65
CA LYS A 13 -2.13 -13.66 -12.89
C LYS A 13 -1.13 -13.47 -14.02
N GLN A 14 -0.61 -12.25 -14.21
CA GLN A 14 0.41 -11.96 -15.21
C GLN A 14 1.70 -12.76 -14.97
N LEU A 15 2.19 -12.79 -13.72
CA LEU A 15 3.40 -13.54 -13.37
C LEU A 15 3.24 -15.05 -13.56
N LEU A 16 2.04 -15.60 -13.33
CA LEU A 16 1.74 -17.01 -13.59
C LEU A 16 1.71 -17.34 -15.08
N GLN A 17 1.12 -16.46 -15.91
CA GLN A 17 1.09 -16.65 -17.37
C GLN A 17 2.49 -16.57 -17.99
N GLU A 18 3.33 -15.67 -17.49
CA GLU A 18 4.73 -15.56 -17.93
C GLU A 18 5.52 -16.83 -17.55
N HIS A 19 5.30 -17.35 -16.33
CA HIS A 19 5.88 -18.63 -15.90
C HIS A 19 5.44 -19.80 -16.78
N GLU A 20 4.15 -19.88 -17.14
CA GLU A 20 3.63 -20.95 -17.99
C GLU A 20 4.21 -20.91 -19.41
N ARG A 21 4.48 -19.72 -19.95
CA ARG A 21 5.11 -19.55 -21.29
C ARG A 21 6.58 -19.97 -21.27
N GLU A 22 7.32 -19.52 -20.27
CA GLU A 22 8.74 -19.88 -20.10
C GLU A 22 8.91 -21.40 -19.87
N ASP A 23 8.00 -22.03 -19.10
CA ASP A 23 8.02 -23.49 -18.86
C ASP A 23 7.65 -24.32 -20.09
N LYS A 24 6.79 -23.79 -20.98
CA LYS A 24 6.42 -24.44 -22.24
C LYS A 24 7.51 -24.37 -23.31
N GLY A 25 8.57 -23.58 -23.08
CA GLY A 25 9.69 -23.44 -24.01
C GLY A 25 9.35 -22.67 -25.28
N ASP A 26 8.31 -21.82 -25.26
CA ASP A 26 7.84 -21.04 -26.41
C ASP A 26 8.75 -19.83 -26.76
N ASP A 27 9.94 -19.70 -26.16
CA ASP A 27 10.87 -18.61 -26.41
C ASP A 27 12.09 -19.05 -27.27
N ASP A 28 12.05 -18.70 -28.56
CA ASP A 28 13.22 -18.59 -29.46
C ASP A 28 14.03 -17.29 -29.21
N ASP A 29 13.64 -16.45 -28.23
CA ASP A 29 14.27 -15.16 -27.96
C ASP A 29 15.50 -15.29 -27.02
N PRO A 30 16.64 -14.65 -27.33
CA PRO A 30 17.81 -14.72 -26.47
C PRO A 30 17.55 -13.96 -25.16
N PRO A 31 18.03 -14.48 -24.01
CA PRO A 31 17.80 -13.85 -22.72
C PRO A 31 18.44 -12.45 -22.69
N GLY A 32 17.60 -11.43 -22.53
CA GLY A 32 18.05 -10.05 -22.32
C GLY A 32 18.84 -9.87 -21.02
N PRO A 33 19.73 -8.86 -20.94
CA PRO A 33 20.58 -8.63 -19.79
C PRO A 33 19.72 -8.23 -18.59
N GLY A 34 19.51 -9.18 -17.67
CA GLY A 34 18.56 -9.06 -16.56
C GLY A 34 17.90 -10.39 -16.19
N SER A 35 18.11 -11.44 -17.00
CA SER A 35 17.70 -12.81 -16.71
C SER A 35 18.50 -13.42 -15.53
N PHE A 36 18.35 -12.87 -14.33
CA PHE A 36 18.68 -13.56 -13.08
C PHE A 36 17.61 -14.62 -12.86
N ARG A 37 17.73 -15.71 -13.62
CA ARG A 37 16.94 -16.94 -13.60
C ARG A 37 17.17 -17.68 -12.29
N ASP A 38 16.48 -17.29 -11.23
CA ASP A 38 16.24 -18.19 -10.09
C ASP A 38 14.73 -18.33 -9.92
N GLY A 39 14.16 -19.46 -10.36
CA GLY A 39 12.73 -19.77 -10.21
C GLY A 39 12.27 -19.64 -8.76
N ARG A 40 13.18 -19.83 -7.79
CA ARG A 40 12.91 -19.62 -6.36
C ARG A 40 12.64 -18.15 -6.02
N SER A 41 13.26 -17.20 -6.71
CA SER A 41 13.01 -15.76 -6.51
C SER A 41 11.60 -15.38 -6.97
N ARG A 42 11.16 -15.92 -8.12
CA ARG A 42 9.83 -15.66 -8.70
C ARG A 42 8.72 -16.33 -7.89
N GLU A 43 8.93 -17.58 -7.45
CA GLU A 43 7.98 -18.27 -6.58
C GLU A 43 7.81 -17.55 -5.23
N ARG A 44 8.91 -17.04 -4.65
CA ARG A 44 8.85 -16.19 -3.45
C ARG A 44 8.07 -14.89 -3.71
N GLN A 45 8.24 -14.28 -4.88
CA GLN A 45 7.50 -13.09 -5.26
C GLN A 45 6.00 -13.35 -5.38
N ILE A 46 5.60 -14.45 -6.03
CA ILE A 46 4.19 -14.87 -6.15
C ILE A 46 3.60 -15.13 -4.77
N LYS A 47 4.27 -15.94 -3.93
CA LYS A 47 3.83 -16.22 -2.55
C LYS A 47 3.67 -14.93 -1.72
N ARG A 48 4.57 -13.95 -1.90
CA ARG A 48 4.47 -12.65 -1.20
C ARG A 48 3.24 -11.87 -1.64
N LEU A 49 2.97 -11.81 -2.95
CA LEU A 49 1.81 -11.09 -3.50
C LEU A 49 0.49 -11.76 -3.09
N GLN A 50 0.43 -13.09 -3.10
CA GLN A 50 -0.72 -13.86 -2.62
C GLN A 50 -1.01 -13.57 -1.15
N LYS A 51 0.00 -13.66 -0.26
CA LYS A 51 -0.16 -13.30 1.16
C LYS A 51 -0.61 -11.85 1.36
N GLN A 52 -0.19 -10.92 0.50
CA GLN A 52 -0.65 -9.54 0.56
C GLN A 52 -2.12 -9.41 0.16
N ALA A 53 -2.55 -10.13 -0.88
CA ALA A 53 -3.95 -10.17 -1.30
C ALA A 53 -4.85 -10.78 -0.22
N GLU A 54 -4.46 -11.92 0.37
CA GLU A 54 -5.17 -12.57 1.48
C GLU A 54 -5.33 -11.65 2.68
N ARG A 55 -4.28 -10.90 3.06
CA ARG A 55 -4.36 -9.92 4.14
C ARG A 55 -5.35 -8.80 3.85
N ILE A 56 -5.40 -8.32 2.60
CA ILE A 56 -6.36 -7.29 2.19
C ILE A 56 -7.78 -7.87 2.20
N GLU A 57 -7.97 -9.09 1.74
CA GLU A 57 -9.27 -9.77 1.71
C GLU A 57 -9.82 -9.99 3.11
N LYS A 58 -9.01 -10.55 4.02
CA LYS A 58 -9.38 -10.70 5.43
C LYS A 58 -9.75 -9.35 6.06
N TRP A 59 -8.96 -8.32 5.79
CA TRP A 59 -9.25 -6.98 6.29
C TRP A 59 -10.59 -6.45 5.75
N LEU A 60 -10.86 -6.63 4.45
CA LEU A 60 -12.12 -6.23 3.81
C LEU A 60 -13.34 -7.01 4.32
N SER A 61 -13.17 -8.25 4.79
CA SER A 61 -14.28 -9.02 5.39
C SER A 61 -14.59 -8.61 6.83
N GLU A 62 -13.58 -8.13 7.56
CA GLU A 62 -13.70 -7.80 8.99
C GLU A 62 -13.98 -6.30 9.24
N ASN A 63 -13.72 -5.43 8.25
CA ASN A 63 -13.80 -3.98 8.41
C ASN A 63 -14.82 -3.34 7.48
N GLU A 64 -15.53 -2.35 8.00
CA GLU A 64 -16.43 -1.52 7.22
C GLU A 64 -15.70 -0.51 6.34
N LYS A 65 -16.40 -0.02 5.33
CA LYS A 65 -15.92 1.02 4.42
C LYS A 65 -15.68 2.32 5.21
N LYS A 66 -14.50 2.93 5.03
CA LYS A 66 -14.21 4.24 5.63
C LYS A 66 -14.96 5.33 4.85
N ILE A 67 -15.91 5.99 5.50
CA ILE A 67 -16.65 7.12 4.92
C ILE A 67 -16.01 8.43 5.34
N GLY A 68 -15.67 9.29 4.38
CA GLY A 68 -15.11 10.60 4.65
C GLY A 68 -16.18 11.63 5.04
N LYS A 69 -15.76 12.81 5.49
CA LYS A 69 -16.64 13.92 5.89
C LYS A 69 -17.66 14.32 4.80
N ASN A 70 -17.34 14.07 3.53
CA ASN A 70 -18.19 14.40 2.39
C ASN A 70 -19.17 13.26 2.02
N GLY A 71 -19.34 12.25 2.88
CA GLY A 71 -20.22 11.10 2.65
C GLY A 71 -19.72 10.10 1.60
N LYS A 72 -18.55 10.33 1.01
CA LYS A 72 -17.94 9.43 0.01
C LYS A 72 -16.99 8.43 0.67
N GLU A 73 -16.93 7.22 0.12
CA GLU A 73 -15.94 6.21 0.53
C GLU A 73 -14.53 6.73 0.26
N ILE A 74 -13.67 6.66 1.27
CA ILE A 74 -12.26 7.05 1.21
C ILE A 74 -11.36 5.82 1.41
N THR A 75 -10.08 5.98 1.07
CA THR A 75 -9.14 4.87 1.13
C THR A 75 -8.83 4.49 2.58
N SER A 76 -9.17 3.26 2.95
CA SER A 76 -8.79 2.65 4.22
C SER A 76 -7.30 2.32 4.30
N ASN A 77 -6.76 2.26 5.52
CA ASN A 77 -5.40 1.79 5.81
C ASN A 77 -5.48 0.52 6.67
N ILE A 78 -4.66 -0.49 6.37
CA ILE A 78 -4.67 -1.80 7.03
C ILE A 78 -4.14 -1.74 8.47
N THR A 79 -3.18 -0.85 8.74
CA THR A 79 -2.48 -0.79 10.04
C THR A 79 -3.21 0.07 11.06
N ASP A 80 -3.78 1.17 10.58
CA ASP A 80 -4.55 2.11 11.38
C ASP A 80 -5.57 2.76 10.43
N ASN A 81 -6.82 2.30 10.47
CA ASN A 81 -7.85 2.83 9.59
C ASN A 81 -8.33 4.22 10.02
N ASP A 82 -8.05 4.67 11.25
CA ASP A 82 -8.39 6.00 11.73
C ASP A 82 -7.31 7.03 11.37
N SER A 83 -6.10 6.56 11.02
CA SER A 83 -5.04 7.42 10.51
C SER A 83 -5.52 8.37 9.40
N ALA A 84 -5.16 9.63 9.55
CA ALA A 84 -5.39 10.69 8.58
C ALA A 84 -4.07 11.12 7.96
N LYS A 85 -4.09 11.40 6.66
CA LYS A 85 -2.96 12.05 5.98
C LYS A 85 -3.19 13.55 6.01
N MET A 86 -2.16 14.32 6.33
CA MET A 86 -2.20 15.77 6.17
C MET A 86 -2.06 16.10 4.68
N ILE A 87 -3.14 16.60 4.09
CA ILE A 87 -3.20 16.98 2.68
C ILE A 87 -3.03 18.51 2.61
N THR A 88 -2.01 18.94 1.88
CA THR A 88 -1.83 20.35 1.48
C THR A 88 -2.22 20.53 0.02
N SER A 89 -2.26 21.78 -0.46
CA SER A 89 -2.50 22.09 -1.88
C SER A 89 -1.50 21.43 -2.85
N HIS A 90 -0.31 21.05 -2.37
CA HIS A 90 0.76 20.44 -3.18
C HIS A 90 0.88 18.92 -3.03
N GLY A 91 -0.02 18.28 -2.28
CA GLY A 91 0.02 16.83 -2.02
C GLY A 91 0.05 16.49 -0.53
N TYR A 92 0.51 15.28 -0.20
CA TYR A 92 0.65 14.83 1.18
C TYR A 92 2.05 15.13 1.70
N ILE A 93 2.17 15.64 2.93
CA ILE A 93 3.49 15.86 3.57
C ILE A 93 4.02 14.51 4.09
N GLN A 94 5.23 14.13 3.68
CA GLN A 94 5.93 12.95 4.18
C GLN A 94 7.08 13.38 5.09
N GLY A 95 6.94 13.11 6.40
CA GLY A 95 7.87 13.59 7.43
C GLY A 95 7.47 14.98 7.91
N TYR A 96 6.80 15.02 9.06
CA TYR A 96 6.42 16.27 9.74
C TYR A 96 6.72 16.15 11.24
N ASN A 97 7.08 17.27 11.85
CA ASN A 97 7.19 17.43 13.29
C ASN A 97 5.93 18.12 13.80
N GLY A 98 5.16 17.44 14.64
CA GLY A 98 4.11 18.08 15.43
C GLY A 98 4.73 18.75 16.65
N GLN A 99 4.51 20.05 16.81
CA GLN A 99 4.87 20.78 18.02
C GLN A 99 3.60 21.24 18.72
N ALA A 100 3.53 21.04 20.03
CA ALA A 100 2.44 21.52 20.87
C ALA A 100 3.01 22.32 22.02
N LEU A 101 2.46 23.51 22.25
CA LEU A 101 2.74 24.32 23.43
C LEU A 101 1.68 24.01 24.48
N VAL A 102 2.14 23.66 25.68
CA VAL A 102 1.29 23.26 26.80
C VAL A 102 1.49 24.27 27.93
N ASP A 103 0.38 24.74 28.51
CA ASP A 103 0.42 25.55 29.72
C ASP A 103 0.90 24.69 30.91
N ASP A 104 1.95 25.14 31.60
CA ASP A 104 2.58 24.38 32.67
C ASP A 104 1.64 24.14 33.87
N LYS A 105 0.84 25.15 34.22
CA LYS A 105 0.01 25.09 35.44
C LYS A 105 -1.23 24.21 35.26
N HIS A 106 -1.87 24.27 34.11
CA HIS A 106 -3.15 23.59 33.85
C HIS A 106 -3.00 22.39 32.91
N GLN A 107 -1.81 22.17 32.32
CA GLN A 107 -1.52 21.07 31.40
C GLN A 107 -2.45 21.05 30.19
N VAL A 108 -2.85 22.24 29.70
CA VAL A 108 -3.74 22.41 28.54
C VAL A 108 -2.93 22.80 27.31
N VAL A 109 -3.22 22.19 26.16
CA VAL A 109 -2.63 22.59 24.87
C VAL A 109 -3.19 23.95 24.47
N VAL A 110 -2.33 24.97 24.45
CA VAL A 110 -2.70 26.34 24.05
C VAL A 110 -2.44 26.61 22.57
N HIS A 111 -1.52 25.84 21.97
CA HIS A 111 -1.20 25.94 20.56
C HIS A 111 -0.64 24.61 20.05
N ALA A 112 -0.97 24.24 18.81
CA ALA A 112 -0.39 23.07 18.16
C ALA A 112 -0.25 23.33 16.66
N GLU A 113 0.93 23.01 16.11
CA GLU A 113 1.24 23.19 14.70
C GLU A 113 2.09 22.03 14.19
N ALA A 114 1.93 21.69 12.91
CA ALA A 114 2.73 20.67 12.25
C ALA A 114 3.67 21.33 11.24
N PHE A 115 4.97 21.08 11.37
CA PHE A 115 6.01 21.59 10.49
C PHE A 115 6.56 20.47 9.61
N GLY A 116 6.65 20.70 8.32
CA GLY A 116 7.28 19.77 7.39
C GLY A 116 7.54 20.45 6.06
N THR A 117 8.61 20.05 5.39
CA THR A 117 8.89 20.45 4.01
C THR A 117 8.31 19.39 3.07
N VAL A 118 7.63 19.85 2.02
CA VAL A 118 7.14 19.02 0.91
C VAL A 118 8.31 18.60 0.04
#